data_AF-A0A6V7K7S7-F1
#
_entry.id   AF-A0A6V7K7S7-F1
#
_cell.length_a   1.000
_cell.length_b   1.000
_cell.length_c   1.000
_cell.angle_alpha   90.00
_cell.angle_beta   90.00
_cell.angle_gamma   90.00
#
_symmetry.space_group_name_H-M   'P 1'
#
loop_
_entity.id
_entity.type
_entity.pdbx_description
1 polymer ?
#
loop_
_entity_poly.entity_id
_entity_poly.type
_entity_poly.pdbx_seq_one_letter_code
_entity_poly.pdbx_strand_id
1 'polypeptide(L)' 'VQFQFTLLTDTLYSPLPPDLLPAVDDDEEEERPYPRTIVAVEVQDTKNGATHYWTLDKLR' A
#
# COMPACT_ATOMS: atom_id res chain seq x y z
N VAL A 1 -0.75 20.23 0.09
CA VAL A 1 -0.43 18.79 -0.02
C VAL A 1 0.81 18.50 0.83
N GLN A 2 0.79 17.41 1.60
CA GLN A 2 1.91 16.96 2.42
C GLN A 2 2.22 15.51 2.07
N PHE A 3 3.51 15.15 2.07
CA PHE A 3 3.99 13.81 1.74
C PHE A 3 4.75 13.24 2.92
N GLN A 4 4.53 11.96 3.22
CA GLN A 4 5.32 11.21 4.19
C GLN A 4 5.44 9.75 3.79
N PHE A 5 6.53 9.11 4.20
CA PHE A 5 6.62 7.66 4.12
C PHE A 5 5.82 7.04 5.25
N THR A 6 5.09 5.97 4.92
CA THR A 6 4.35 5.17 5.88
C THR A 6 4.55 3.69 5.61
N LEU A 7 4.31 2.87 6.62
CA LEU A 7 4.29 1.42 6.51
C LEU A 7 2.84 0.95 6.47
N LEU A 8 2.46 0.29 5.38
CA LEU A 8 1.16 -0.35 5.26
C LEU A 8 1.35 -1.85 5.42
N THR A 9 0.51 -2.47 6.26
CA THR A 9 0.60 -3.89 6.54
C THR A 9 -0.66 -4.58 6.05
N ASP A 10 -0.48 -5.48 5.09
CA ASP A 10 -1.47 -6.40 4.59
C ASP A 10 -1.66 -7.55 5.59
N THR A 11 -2.91 -7.73 6.03
CA THR A 11 -3.29 -8.73 7.02
C THR A 11 -4.64 -9.34 6.65
N LEU A 12 -4.95 -10.53 7.15
CA LEU A 12 -6.24 -11.20 6.95
C LEU A 12 -7.46 -10.36 7.34
N TYR A 13 -7.31 -9.46 8.32
CA TYR A 13 -8.41 -8.63 8.83
C TYR A 13 -8.37 -7.19 8.34
N SER A 14 -7.32 -6.81 7.62
CA SER A 14 -7.14 -5.50 7.01
C SER A 14 -6.33 -5.68 5.72
N PRO A 15 -6.92 -6.30 4.69
CA PRO A 15 -6.21 -6.55 3.45
C PRO A 15 -5.94 -5.23 2.73
N LEU A 16 -4.73 -5.08 2.16
CA LEU A 16 -4.41 -3.94 1.32
C LEU A 16 -5.04 -4.10 -0.07
N PRO A 17 -5.43 -3.00 -0.73
CA PRO A 17 -5.94 -3.07 -2.08
C PRO A 17 -4.84 -3.54 -3.06
N PRO A 18 -5.19 -4.28 -4.13
CA PRO A 18 -4.23 -4.90 -5.04
C PRO A 18 -3.26 -3.91 -5.70
N ASP A 19 -3.68 -2.67 -5.92
CA ASP A 19 -2.85 -1.63 -6.53
C ASP A 19 -1.76 -1.07 -5.59
N LEU A 20 -1.86 -1.41 -4.29
CA LEU A 20 -0.82 -1.15 -3.29
C LEU A 20 0.06 -2.37 -3.05
N LEU A 21 -0.39 -3.56 -3.44
CA LEU A 21 0.43 -4.76 -3.35
C LEU A 21 1.44 -4.81 -4.51
N PRO A 22 2.64 -5.34 -4.27
CA PRO A 22 3.55 -5.67 -5.36
C PRO A 22 2.88 -6.65 -6.32
N ALA A 23 3.18 -6.56 -7.62
CA ALA A 23 2.76 -7.57 -8.59
C ALA A 23 3.45 -8.90 -8.24
N VAL A 24 2.71 -9.79 -7.60
CA VAL A 24 3.13 -11.15 -7.29
C VAL A 24 2.06 -12.05 -7.90
N ASP A 25 2.48 -13.10 -8.59
CA ASP A 25 1.61 -13.97 -9.39
C ASP A 25 0.43 -14.47 -8.54
N ASP A 26 -0.78 -14.50 -9.13
CA ASP A 26 -2.04 -14.87 -8.43
C ASP A 26 -1.91 -16.23 -7.71
N ASP A 27 -1.14 -17.18 -8.27
CA ASP A 27 -0.87 -18.49 -7.66
C ASP A 27 -0.07 -18.39 -6.34
N GLU A 28 0.72 -17.33 -6.16
CA GLU A 28 1.43 -17.08 -4.92
C GLU A 28 0.51 -16.41 -3.87
N GLU A 29 -0.66 -15.84 -4.23
CA GLU A 29 -1.55 -15.14 -3.27
C GLU A 29 -2.07 -16.06 -2.17
N GLU A 30 -2.45 -17.29 -2.53
CA GLU A 30 -3.06 -18.23 -1.61
C GLU A 30 -2.05 -18.89 -0.64
N GLU A 31 -0.77 -18.96 -1.01
CA GLU A 31 0.30 -19.57 -0.19
C GLU A 31 1.19 -18.55 0.54
N ARG A 32 0.96 -17.24 0.32
CA ARG A 32 1.78 -16.18 0.91
C ARG A 32 1.62 -16.10 2.44
N PRO A 33 2.72 -16.07 3.21
CA PRO A 33 2.65 -15.92 4.65
C PRO A 33 2.23 -14.49 5.03
N TYR A 34 1.08 -14.35 5.70
CA TYR A 34 0.67 -13.12 6.39
C TYR A 34 1.42 -12.95 7.72
N PRO A 35 1.68 -11.69 8.19
CA PRO A 35 1.39 -10.41 7.54
C PRO A 35 2.53 -9.89 6.64
N ARG A 36 2.18 -9.04 5.66
CA ARG A 36 3.15 -8.42 4.74
C ARG A 36 3.16 -6.90 4.89
N THR A 37 4.31 -6.33 5.20
CA THR A 37 4.46 -4.87 5.30
C THR A 37 5.16 -4.30 4.07
N ILE A 38 4.63 -3.22 3.53
CA ILE A 38 5.19 -2.45 2.41
C ILE A 38 5.49 -1.02 2.84
N VAL A 39 6.44 -0.39 2.14
CA VAL A 39 6.66 1.06 2.23
C VAL A 39 5.79 1.74 1.18
N ALA A 40 5.02 2.74 1.62
CA ALA A 40 4.20 3.57 0.76
C ALA A 40 4.46 5.06 1.04
N VAL A 41 4.03 5.91 0.12
CA VAL A 41 3.91 7.35 0.32
C VAL A 41 2.45 7.67 0.64
N GLU A 42 2.24 8.24 1.82
CA GLU A 42 0.97 8.88 2.16
C GLU A 42 0.99 10.34 1.67
N VAL A 43 -0.07 10.72 0.97
CA VAL A 43 -0.28 12.07 0.44
C VAL A 43 -1.54 12.65 1.05
N GLN A 44 -1.38 13.66 1.89
CA GLN A 44 -2.49 14.43 2.42
C GLN A 44 -2.77 15.64 1.55
N ASP A 45 -3.95 15.65 0.92
CA ASP A 45 -4.51 16.84 0.30
C ASP A 45 -5.19 17.72 1.36
N THR A 46 -4.45 18.70 1.86
CA THR A 46 -4.94 19.68 2.84
C THR A 46 -6.04 20.59 2.32
N LYS A 47 -6.23 20.69 1.00
CA LYS A 47 -7.29 21.51 0.39
C LYS A 47 -8.60 20.73 0.32
N ASN A 48 -8.53 19.43 0.03
CA ASN A 48 -9.69 18.57 -0.18
C ASN A 48 -9.98 17.61 0.99
N GLY A 49 -9.11 17.54 2.00
CA GLY A 49 -9.26 16.66 3.16
C GLY A 49 -9.09 15.17 2.84
N ALA A 50 -8.42 14.85 1.74
CA ALA A 50 -8.26 13.48 1.25
C ALA A 50 -6.86 12.93 1.55
N THR A 51 -6.79 11.62 1.79
CA THR A 51 -5.53 10.88 1.95
C THR A 51 -5.39 9.87 0.84
N HIS A 52 -4.25 9.89 0.16
CA HIS A 52 -3.90 8.92 -0.87
C HIS A 52 -2.68 8.13 -0.46
N TYR A 53 -2.61 6.87 -0.89
CA TYR A 53 -1.45 6.01 -0.71
C TYR A 53 -0.90 5.62 -2.07
N TRP A 54 0.41 5.74 -2.23
CA TRP A 54 1.11 5.32 -3.45
C TRP A 54 2.25 4.38 -3.09
N THR A 55 2.39 3.30 -3.87
CA THR A 55 3.58 2.44 -3.78
C THR A 55 4.80 3.18 -4.31
N LEU A 56 5.98 2.76 -3.86
CA LEU A 56 7.24 3.30 -4.41
C LEU A 56 7.40 2.98 -5.89
N ASP A 57 6.84 1.86 -6.36
CA ASP A 57 6.84 1.48 -7.78
C ASP A 57 6.12 2.49 -8.68
N LYS A 58 5.07 3.16 -8.18
CA LYS A 58 4.36 4.23 -8.92
C LYS A 58 5.17 5.53 -9.02
N LEU A 59 6.29 5.65 -8.30
CA LEU A 59 7.16 6.85 -8.28
C LEU A 59 8.43 6.69 -9.11
N ARG A 60 8.61 5.55 -9.77
CA ARG A 60 9.77 5.24 -10.62
C ARG A 60 9.65 5.81 -12.02
#